data_AF-A8UPH0-F1
#
_entry.id   AF-A8UPH0-F1
#
_cell.length_a   1.000
_cell.length_b   1.000
_cell.length_c   1.000
_cell.angle_alpha   90.00
_cell.angle_beta   90.00
_cell.angle_gamma   90.00
#
_symmetry.space_group_name_H-M   'P 1'
#
loop_
_entity.id
_entity.type
_entity.pdbx_description
1 polymer ?
#
loop_
_entity_poly.entity_id
_entity_poly.type
_entity_poly.pdbx_seq_one_letter_code
_entity_poly.pdbx_strand_id
1 'polypeptide(L)'
;MKTSIKNQKQNNTVNNGVVKKAGIFTLSIAVMFYMVLAFSLLASCSKDDSPTIETEAILPTLALVTGIEGTYNGVIGSPTNGTLNYSIKAETPEIFKEIVVNKIVDGVETHHESFNIDYPGFVPNSTSYTYNLNYVLSSGNANSEISFKAIVIDEAGNTATLSFASAIVKEPLISKYMLLKVENPVVGAVNTPYFMSINNGVLKTETVANVFNNGVDEHIFAVLSYNDGSGLYISAPNTTLETQLLTEFNIRQITKFKEQAIGTSGFNDYNIYDVYEMSDLYEAAEFNSHEEKADALDTGKVFSFLTNNGKIGLIHIREVEFVSGEFYVDVDVLIQQ
;
A
#
# COMPACT_ATOMS: atom_id res chain seq x y z
N MET A 1 26.36 -38.96 28.96
CA MET A 1 27.19 -39.53 30.05
C MET A 1 28.37 -38.60 30.29
N LYS A 2 28.60 -38.20 31.55
CA LYS A 2 29.75 -37.44 32.11
C LYS A 2 29.91 -35.93 31.82
N THR A 3 29.35 -35.13 32.74
CA THR A 3 30.03 -34.15 33.62
C THR A 3 31.36 -33.51 33.16
N SER A 4 31.50 -32.18 33.28
CA SER A 4 32.02 -31.54 34.51
C SER A 4 32.10 -30.01 34.40
N ILE A 5 31.61 -29.36 35.45
CA ILE A 5 31.74 -27.93 35.80
C ILE A 5 33.09 -27.72 36.53
N LYS A 6 33.69 -26.51 36.38
CA LYS A 6 34.48 -25.71 37.36
C LYS A 6 35.16 -24.55 36.59
N ASN A 7 35.34 -23.33 37.07
CA ASN A 7 35.00 -22.64 38.31
C ASN A 7 35.28 -21.12 38.16
N GLN A 8 34.48 -20.30 38.87
CA GLN A 8 34.80 -19.06 39.63
C GLN A 8 35.60 -17.90 38.97
N LYS A 9 35.05 -16.68 38.82
CA LYS A 9 34.62 -15.60 39.77
C LYS A 9 35.75 -14.67 40.29
N GLN A 10 35.55 -13.38 39.98
CA GLN A 10 35.81 -12.16 40.80
C GLN A 10 37.28 -11.75 41.07
N ASN A 11 37.72 -10.49 41.12
CA ASN A 11 37.10 -9.17 41.35
C ASN A 11 38.05 -8.02 40.94
N ASN A 12 37.44 -6.87 40.58
CA ASN A 12 37.79 -5.45 40.80
C ASN A 12 39.25 -4.96 40.86
N THR A 13 39.54 -3.88 40.11
CA THR A 13 40.07 -2.61 40.67
C THR A 13 39.71 -1.44 39.75
N VAL A 14 38.91 -0.51 40.28
CA VAL A 14 38.69 0.84 39.73
C VAL A 14 39.89 1.69 40.15
N ASN A 15 40.58 2.32 39.19
CA ASN A 15 41.55 3.38 39.49
C ASN A 15 41.14 4.66 38.78
N ASN A 16 40.76 5.66 39.59
CA ASN A 16 40.51 7.03 39.19
C ASN A 16 41.84 7.71 38.83
N GLY A 17 42.01 8.09 37.56
CA GLY A 17 43.08 8.94 37.07
C GLY A 17 42.52 10.24 36.50
N VAL A 18 42.68 11.33 37.23
CA VAL A 18 42.33 12.71 36.83
C VAL A 18 43.18 13.12 35.63
N VAL A 19 42.56 13.31 34.46
CA VAL A 19 43.22 13.92 33.30
C VAL A 19 42.90 15.41 33.26
N LYS A 20 43.95 16.23 33.41
CA LYS A 20 43.92 17.69 33.35
C LYS A 20 43.52 18.17 31.95
N LYS A 21 42.47 18.99 31.88
CA LYS A 21 42.12 19.81 30.70
C LYS A 21 43.08 20.99 30.59
N ALA A 22 43.97 20.96 29.60
CA ALA A 22 44.62 22.15 29.06
C ALA A 22 44.96 21.87 27.59
N GLY A 23 44.49 22.72 26.66
CA GLY A 23 45.05 22.75 25.31
C GLY A 23 44.10 22.82 24.10
N ILE A 24 42.82 23.20 24.23
CA ILE A 24 41.93 23.36 23.05
C ILE A 24 41.61 24.83 22.72
N PHE A 25 41.95 25.79 23.59
CA PHE A 25 41.59 27.21 23.37
C PHE A 25 42.61 28.04 22.59
N THR A 26 43.80 27.52 22.28
CA THR A 26 44.84 28.28 21.57
C THR A 26 44.84 28.08 20.05
N LEU A 27 44.16 27.05 19.52
CA LEU A 27 44.12 26.79 18.08
C LEU A 27 43.08 27.64 17.33
N SER A 28 42.01 28.06 18.03
CA SER A 28 40.86 28.74 17.42
C SER A 28 41.12 30.24 17.12
N ILE A 29 42.08 30.86 17.80
CA ILE A 29 42.38 32.30 17.64
C ILE A 29 43.31 32.56 16.45
N ALA A 30 44.22 31.63 16.14
CA ALA A 30 45.15 31.78 15.01
C ALA A 30 44.45 31.67 13.63
N VAL A 31 43.44 30.79 13.51
CA VAL A 31 42.70 30.59 12.25
C VAL A 31 41.80 31.79 11.92
N MET A 32 41.20 32.43 12.94
CA MET A 32 40.39 33.63 12.73
C MET A 32 41.21 34.85 12.29
N PHE A 33 42.44 35.03 12.77
CA PHE A 33 43.30 36.14 12.36
C PHE A 33 43.78 36.02 10.89
N TYR A 34 43.97 34.80 10.38
CA TYR A 34 44.36 34.58 8.99
C TYR A 34 43.21 34.81 7.99
N MET A 35 41.95 34.55 8.36
CA MET A 35 40.82 34.84 7.48
C MET A 35 40.54 36.34 7.33
N VAL A 36 40.71 37.14 8.39
CA VAL A 36 40.51 38.60 8.33
C VAL A 36 41.60 39.29 7.51
N LEU A 37 42.83 38.75 7.50
CA LEU A 37 43.93 39.29 6.69
C LEU A 37 43.84 38.93 5.21
N ALA A 38 43.19 37.81 4.87
CA ALA A 38 42.92 37.43 3.46
C ALA A 38 41.81 38.29 2.82
N PHE A 39 40.86 38.79 3.62
CA PHE A 39 39.79 39.67 3.13
C PHE A 39 40.23 41.11 2.84
N SER A 40 41.32 41.60 3.46
CA SER A 40 41.81 42.97 3.22
C SER A 40 42.76 43.11 2.04
N LEU A 41 43.20 42.01 1.41
CA LEU A 41 44.13 42.02 0.28
C LEU A 41 43.48 41.76 -1.10
N LEU A 42 42.18 41.49 -1.17
CA LEU A 42 41.44 41.34 -2.44
C LEU A 42 40.67 42.60 -2.88
N ALA A 43 40.72 43.68 -2.09
CA ALA A 43 40.10 44.96 -2.45
C ALA A 43 41.13 45.92 -3.11
N SER A 44 41.67 45.56 -4.27
CA SER A 44 42.44 46.53 -5.07
C SER A 44 42.55 46.12 -6.54
N CYS A 45 41.64 46.62 -7.37
CA CYS A 45 41.84 47.20 -8.71
C CYS A 45 40.44 47.45 -9.33
N SER A 46 39.97 48.70 -9.41
CA SER A 46 40.21 49.60 -10.54
C SER A 46 39.59 49.10 -11.86
N LYS A 47 38.36 49.55 -12.17
CA LYS A 47 38.05 50.52 -13.25
C LYS A 47 36.53 50.67 -13.37
N ASP A 48 36.11 51.81 -13.92
CA ASP A 48 34.75 52.11 -14.38
C ASP A 48 34.01 50.88 -14.89
N ASP A 49 33.06 50.40 -14.10
CA ASP A 49 31.92 49.65 -14.61
C ASP A 49 30.69 50.37 -14.07
N SER A 50 29.90 50.90 -15.00
CA SER A 50 28.50 51.28 -14.79
C SER A 50 27.83 50.22 -13.92
N PRO A 51 26.83 50.53 -13.08
CA PRO A 51 26.12 49.49 -12.36
C PRO A 51 25.53 48.54 -13.40
N THR A 52 26.15 47.36 -13.56
CA THR A 52 25.56 46.25 -14.25
C THR A 52 24.36 45.91 -13.40
N ILE A 53 23.19 46.38 -13.85
CA ILE A 53 21.93 45.87 -13.33
C ILE A 53 22.02 44.38 -13.66
N GLU A 54 22.33 43.55 -12.66
CA GLU A 54 22.08 42.13 -12.76
C GLU A 54 20.58 42.00 -12.96
N THR A 55 20.19 41.94 -14.22
CA THR A 55 18.83 41.63 -14.60
C THR A 55 18.61 40.23 -14.06
N GLU A 56 17.79 40.08 -13.01
CA GLU A 56 17.42 38.77 -12.50
C GLU A 56 16.93 37.95 -13.68
N ALA A 57 17.62 36.83 -13.96
CA ALA A 57 17.22 35.93 -15.01
C ALA A 57 15.83 35.40 -14.64
N ILE A 58 14.81 35.84 -15.39
CA ILE A 58 13.49 35.25 -15.29
C ILE A 58 13.65 33.80 -15.75
N LEU A 59 13.25 32.84 -14.92
CA LEU A 59 13.37 31.41 -15.22
C LEU A 59 12.05 30.87 -15.78
N PRO A 60 12.08 29.78 -16.54
CA PRO A 60 10.88 29.01 -16.86
C PRO A 60 10.09 28.65 -15.60
N THR A 61 8.78 28.45 -15.75
CA THR A 61 7.90 28.00 -14.69
C THR A 61 7.01 26.86 -15.18
N LEU A 62 6.63 25.99 -14.25
CA LEU A 62 5.64 24.94 -14.45
C LEU A 62 4.60 25.04 -13.34
N ALA A 63 3.32 25.03 -13.73
CA ALA A 63 2.21 25.08 -12.79
C ALA A 63 1.15 24.02 -13.13
N LEU A 64 0.52 23.47 -12.10
CA LEU A 64 -0.64 22.61 -12.24
C LEU A 64 -1.85 23.46 -12.67
N VAL A 65 -2.49 23.09 -13.77
CA VAL A 65 -3.72 23.74 -14.27
C VAL A 65 -4.95 22.98 -13.80
N THR A 66 -4.93 21.65 -13.97
CA THR A 66 -6.02 20.77 -13.54
C THR A 66 -5.45 19.51 -12.89
N GLY A 67 -6.21 18.98 -11.94
CA GLY A 67 -5.86 17.82 -11.14
C GLY A 67 -5.85 18.17 -9.65
N ILE A 68 -5.55 17.18 -8.81
CA ILE A 68 -5.39 17.40 -7.38
C ILE A 68 -3.93 17.55 -7.00
N GLU A 69 -3.65 18.43 -6.05
CA GLU A 69 -2.36 18.43 -5.36
C GLU A 69 -2.33 17.29 -4.35
N GLY A 70 -1.19 16.59 -4.25
CA GLY A 70 -1.01 15.45 -3.35
C GLY A 70 -1.14 14.09 -4.01
N THR A 71 -1.32 13.06 -3.18
CA THR A 71 -1.35 11.66 -3.60
C THR A 71 -2.80 11.20 -3.79
N TYR A 72 -3.07 10.65 -4.97
CA TYR A 72 -4.35 10.11 -5.37
C TYR A 72 -4.47 8.62 -5.00
N ASN A 73 -5.69 8.18 -4.70
CA ASN A 73 -5.99 6.77 -4.45
C ASN A 73 -6.52 6.12 -5.75
N GLY A 74 -5.61 5.48 -6.49
CA GLY A 74 -5.89 4.90 -7.80
C GLY A 74 -6.27 3.41 -7.72
N VAL A 75 -7.31 3.00 -8.46
CA VAL A 75 -7.70 1.59 -8.56
C VAL A 75 -7.76 1.16 -10.01
N ILE A 76 -7.00 0.11 -10.34
CA ILE A 76 -6.89 -0.39 -11.72
C ILE A 76 -8.26 -0.80 -12.26
N GLY A 77 -8.60 -0.31 -13.45
CA GLY A 77 -9.86 -0.60 -14.14
C GLY A 77 -11.09 0.10 -13.57
N SER A 78 -10.95 0.93 -12.54
CA SER A 78 -12.07 1.71 -12.01
C SER A 78 -12.51 2.81 -12.98
N PRO A 79 -13.82 3.03 -13.17
CA PRO A 79 -14.32 4.11 -14.01
C PRO A 79 -14.10 5.51 -13.40
N THR A 80 -13.94 5.62 -12.08
CA THR A 80 -13.83 6.90 -11.38
C THR A 80 -12.39 7.22 -10.95
N ASN A 81 -11.60 6.20 -10.59
CA ASN A 81 -10.22 6.35 -10.13
C ASN A 81 -9.20 5.42 -10.80
N GLY A 82 -9.51 4.92 -11.99
CA GLY A 82 -8.59 4.15 -12.83
C GLY A 82 -7.73 4.98 -13.78
N THR A 83 -7.86 6.32 -13.75
CA THR A 83 -7.13 7.21 -14.67
C THR A 83 -6.61 8.45 -13.97
N LEU A 84 -5.42 8.90 -14.35
CA LEU A 84 -4.83 10.18 -13.94
C LEU A 84 -5.02 11.17 -15.10
N ASN A 85 -5.91 12.13 -14.90
CA ASN A 85 -6.21 13.19 -15.86
C ASN A 85 -5.75 14.53 -15.30
N TYR A 86 -4.59 14.99 -15.76
CA TYR A 86 -3.90 16.17 -15.23
C TYR A 86 -3.47 17.10 -16.36
N SER A 87 -3.41 18.39 -16.07
CA SER A 87 -2.90 19.38 -17.01
C SER A 87 -1.89 20.27 -16.32
N ILE A 88 -0.77 20.52 -16.98
CA ILE A 88 0.28 21.42 -16.51
C ILE A 88 0.54 22.47 -17.58
N LYS A 89 0.87 23.69 -17.16
CA LYS A 89 1.25 24.78 -18.03
C LYS A 89 2.69 25.15 -17.77
N ALA A 90 3.47 25.12 -18.84
CA ALA A 90 4.81 25.67 -18.88
C ALA A 90 4.75 27.11 -19.39
N GLU A 91 5.46 28.00 -18.74
CA GLU A 91 5.71 29.37 -19.20
C GLU A 91 7.21 29.62 -19.22
N THR A 92 7.74 30.03 -20.37
CA THR A 92 9.15 30.35 -20.57
C THR A 92 9.31 31.85 -20.79
N PRO A 93 10.34 32.50 -20.24
CA PRO A 93 10.62 33.91 -20.51
C PRO A 93 11.05 34.13 -21.97
N GLU A 94 11.72 33.13 -22.55
CA GLU A 94 12.11 33.07 -23.95
C GLU A 94 11.20 32.10 -24.74
N ILE A 95 11.59 31.77 -25.97
CA ILE A 95 10.90 30.79 -26.79
C ILE A 95 10.99 29.41 -26.10
N PHE A 96 9.85 28.74 -26.01
CA PHE A 96 9.77 27.37 -25.53
C PHE A 96 10.58 26.44 -26.43
N LYS A 97 11.42 25.58 -25.84
CA LYS A 97 12.22 24.61 -26.59
C LYS A 97 11.67 23.20 -26.46
N GLU A 98 11.50 22.73 -25.23
CA GLU A 98 11.06 21.35 -24.95
C GLU A 98 10.37 21.24 -23.60
N ILE A 99 9.39 20.33 -23.50
CA ILE A 99 8.93 19.76 -22.24
C ILE A 99 9.15 18.25 -22.27
N VAL A 100 9.79 17.74 -21.23
CA VAL A 100 10.02 16.31 -21.00
C VAL A 100 9.15 15.88 -19.83
N VAL A 101 8.36 14.83 -20.03
CA VAL A 101 7.55 14.21 -19.00
C VAL A 101 8.12 12.82 -18.72
N ASN A 102 8.48 12.59 -17.47
CA ASN A 102 8.97 11.31 -16.99
C ASN A 102 7.94 10.68 -16.05
N LYS A 103 7.80 9.36 -16.14
CA LYS A 103 7.00 8.55 -15.22
C LYS A 103 7.91 7.96 -14.16
N ILE A 104 7.52 8.07 -12.91
CA ILE A 104 8.23 7.52 -11.76
C ILE A 104 7.36 6.40 -11.17
N VAL A 105 7.92 5.21 -11.01
CA VAL A 105 7.26 4.06 -10.34
C VAL A 105 8.17 3.58 -9.22
N ASP A 106 7.69 3.64 -7.98
CA ASP A 106 8.46 3.28 -6.77
C ASP A 106 9.87 3.92 -6.74
N GLY A 107 9.93 5.20 -7.13
CA GLY A 107 11.17 5.99 -7.19
C GLY A 107 12.02 5.77 -8.45
N VAL A 108 11.65 4.86 -9.35
CA VAL A 108 12.36 4.63 -10.62
C VAL A 108 11.81 5.54 -11.72
N GLU A 109 12.63 6.50 -12.15
CA GLU A 109 12.30 7.46 -13.21
C GLU A 109 12.53 6.84 -14.60
N THR A 110 11.52 6.93 -15.47
CA THR A 110 11.56 6.48 -16.87
C THR A 110 10.96 7.55 -17.77
N HIS A 111 11.45 7.64 -19.00
CA HIS A 111 10.89 8.58 -19.97
C HIS A 111 9.45 8.18 -20.33
N HIS A 112 8.53 9.14 -20.30
CA HIS A 112 7.13 8.94 -20.72
C HIS A 112 6.88 9.58 -22.09
N GLU A 113 7.11 10.88 -22.21
CA GLU A 113 6.85 11.65 -23.45
C GLU A 113 7.68 12.94 -23.48
N SER A 114 8.00 13.42 -24.69
CA SER A 114 8.66 14.72 -24.92
C SER A 114 7.93 15.48 -26.02
N PHE A 115 7.79 16.79 -25.84
CA PHE A 115 7.24 17.70 -26.85
C PHE A 115 8.23 18.83 -27.07
N ASN A 116 8.65 19.01 -28.31
CA ASN A 116 9.56 20.07 -28.72
C ASN A 116 8.88 21.00 -29.74
N ILE A 117 9.62 21.98 -30.24
CA ILE A 117 9.15 22.93 -31.25
C ILE A 117 8.68 22.29 -32.57
N ASP A 118 9.08 21.04 -32.85
CA ASP A 118 8.69 20.30 -34.05
C ASP A 118 7.42 19.46 -33.83
N TYR A 119 6.85 19.46 -32.63
CA TYR A 119 5.67 18.66 -32.31
C TYR A 119 4.42 19.16 -33.06
N PRO A 120 3.59 18.26 -33.62
CA PRO A 120 2.36 18.64 -34.32
C PRO A 120 1.43 19.52 -33.46
N GLY A 121 1.10 20.71 -33.96
CA GLY A 121 0.25 21.66 -33.24
C GLY A 121 0.99 22.63 -32.32
N PHE A 122 2.34 22.59 -32.30
CA PHE A 122 3.13 23.64 -31.65
C PHE A 122 2.96 24.98 -32.39
N VAL A 123 2.88 26.08 -31.61
CA VAL A 123 2.80 27.45 -32.14
C VAL A 123 4.20 28.05 -32.13
N PRO A 124 4.79 28.39 -33.30
CA PRO A 124 6.12 28.98 -33.36
C PRO A 124 6.23 30.25 -32.51
N ASN A 125 7.38 30.45 -31.85
CA ASN A 125 7.66 31.56 -30.94
C ASN A 125 6.73 31.63 -29.72
N SER A 126 6.02 30.55 -29.38
CA SER A 126 5.25 30.50 -28.14
C SER A 126 6.18 30.52 -26.94
N THR A 127 5.80 31.31 -25.93
CA THR A 127 6.40 31.34 -24.59
C THR A 127 5.63 30.48 -23.60
N SER A 128 4.64 29.71 -24.07
CA SER A 128 3.85 28.82 -23.22
C SER A 128 3.43 27.54 -23.92
N TYR A 129 3.29 26.48 -23.14
CA TYR A 129 2.79 25.19 -23.60
C TYR A 129 1.95 24.54 -22.51
N THR A 130 0.84 23.91 -22.89
CA THR A 130 -0.01 23.16 -21.95
C THR A 130 0.04 21.69 -22.31
N TYR A 131 0.53 20.87 -21.38
CA TYR A 131 0.56 19.42 -21.50
C TYR A 131 -0.63 18.81 -20.76
N ASN A 132 -1.29 17.83 -21.38
CA ASN A 132 -2.41 17.10 -20.79
C ASN A 132 -2.04 15.62 -20.66
N LEU A 133 -1.91 15.16 -19.42
CA LEU A 133 -1.74 13.75 -19.08
C LEU A 133 -3.11 13.08 -19.06
N ASN A 134 -3.25 11.98 -19.81
CA ASN A 134 -4.39 11.07 -19.75
C ASN A 134 -3.85 9.64 -19.56
N TYR A 135 -3.48 9.30 -18.34
CA TYR A 135 -2.82 8.03 -18.04
C TYR A 135 -3.81 7.01 -17.44
N VAL A 136 -3.94 5.84 -18.09
CA VAL A 136 -4.77 4.74 -17.59
C VAL A 136 -3.92 3.82 -16.72
N LEU A 137 -4.36 3.57 -15.48
CA LEU A 137 -3.71 2.64 -14.57
C LEU A 137 -3.85 1.20 -15.10
N SER A 138 -2.77 0.44 -15.05
CA SER A 138 -2.70 -0.92 -15.58
C SER A 138 -2.18 -1.91 -14.54
N SER A 139 -2.31 -3.22 -14.80
CA SER A 139 -1.79 -4.26 -13.90
C SER A 139 -0.28 -4.16 -13.63
N GLY A 140 0.50 -3.61 -14.56
CA GLY A 140 1.93 -3.29 -14.32
C GLY A 140 2.16 -2.15 -13.32
N ASN A 141 1.09 -1.58 -12.76
CA ASN A 141 1.10 -0.54 -11.74
C ASN A 141 0.52 -1.05 -10.41
N ALA A 142 0.18 -2.34 -10.31
CA ALA A 142 -0.42 -2.91 -9.12
C ALA A 142 0.51 -2.73 -7.91
N ASN A 143 -0.06 -2.21 -6.82
CA ASN A 143 0.61 -2.06 -5.51
C ASN A 143 1.87 -1.17 -5.53
N SER A 144 1.96 -0.23 -6.45
CA SER A 144 3.06 0.74 -6.53
C SER A 144 2.62 2.18 -6.27
N GLU A 145 3.60 3.02 -5.95
CA GLU A 145 3.45 4.48 -6.00
C GLU A 145 3.89 4.99 -7.38
N ILE A 146 3.01 5.72 -8.05
CA ILE A 146 3.25 6.33 -9.35
C ILE A 146 3.21 7.83 -9.22
N SER A 147 4.14 8.52 -9.87
CA SER A 147 4.06 9.97 -10.07
C SER A 147 4.63 10.35 -11.42
N PHE A 148 4.35 11.58 -11.84
CA PHE A 148 4.93 12.16 -13.05
C PHE A 148 5.76 13.39 -12.70
N LYS A 149 6.82 13.59 -13.46
CA LYS A 149 7.70 14.74 -13.34
C LYS A 149 7.84 15.40 -14.70
N ALA A 150 7.47 16.66 -14.77
CA ALA A 150 7.68 17.49 -15.94
C ALA A 150 8.95 18.33 -15.78
N ILE A 151 9.66 18.51 -16.88
CA ILE A 151 10.84 19.36 -17.00
C ILE A 151 10.61 20.22 -18.24
N VAL A 152 10.53 21.54 -18.08
CA VAL A 152 10.52 22.48 -19.21
C VAL A 152 11.93 23.02 -19.42
N ILE A 153 12.30 23.21 -20.69
CA ILE A 153 13.57 23.77 -21.14
C ILE A 153 13.24 24.93 -22.10
N ASP A 154 13.86 26.09 -21.91
CA ASP A 154 13.78 27.21 -22.85
C ASP A 154 14.94 27.19 -23.88
N GLU A 155 14.96 28.15 -24.81
CA GLU A 155 15.98 28.25 -25.85
C GLU A 155 17.40 28.45 -25.28
N ALA A 156 17.55 29.28 -24.24
CA ALA A 156 18.78 29.48 -23.49
C ALA A 156 19.24 28.24 -22.68
N GLY A 157 18.38 27.24 -22.48
CA GLY A 157 18.69 26.02 -21.75
C GLY A 157 18.42 26.10 -20.25
N ASN A 158 17.72 27.12 -19.77
CA ASN A 158 17.21 27.16 -18.41
C ASN A 158 16.11 26.12 -18.23
N THR A 159 15.95 25.63 -17.01
CA THR A 159 14.98 24.56 -16.72
C THR A 159 14.12 24.86 -15.51
N ALA A 160 12.91 24.33 -15.52
CA ALA A 160 12.06 24.22 -14.34
C ALA A 160 11.43 22.84 -14.27
N THR A 161 11.12 22.39 -13.05
CA THR A 161 10.60 21.05 -12.81
C THR A 161 9.34 21.08 -11.95
N LEU A 162 8.38 20.20 -12.24
CA LEU A 162 7.17 20.02 -11.44
C LEU A 162 6.89 18.53 -11.29
N SER A 163 6.74 18.06 -10.04
CA SER A 163 6.15 16.75 -9.76
C SER A 163 4.63 16.89 -9.67
N PHE A 164 3.90 16.00 -10.33
CA PHE A 164 2.44 16.02 -10.42
C PHE A 164 1.87 14.61 -10.60
N ALA A 165 0.54 14.49 -10.53
CA ALA A 165 -0.18 13.23 -10.76
C ALA A 165 0.37 12.04 -9.94
N SER A 166 0.57 12.26 -8.63
CA SER A 166 0.98 11.19 -7.72
C SER A 166 -0.22 10.31 -7.38
N ALA A 167 -0.03 8.99 -7.35
CA ALA A 167 -1.03 8.02 -6.97
C ALA A 167 -0.42 6.81 -6.26
N ILE A 168 -1.04 6.35 -5.18
CA ILE A 168 -0.88 4.98 -4.70
C ILE A 168 -1.86 4.14 -5.50
N VAL A 169 -1.43 3.01 -6.04
CA VAL A 169 -2.24 2.20 -6.95
C VAL A 169 -2.55 0.84 -6.33
N LYS A 170 -3.83 0.46 -6.36
CA LYS A 170 -4.31 -0.85 -5.92
C LYS A 170 -5.01 -1.62 -7.04
N GLU A 171 -4.98 -2.94 -6.93
CA GLU A 171 -5.82 -3.82 -7.74
C GLU A 171 -7.26 -3.80 -7.21
N PRO A 172 -8.27 -3.99 -8.08
CA PRO A 172 -9.65 -4.12 -7.63
C PRO A 172 -9.81 -5.36 -6.74
N LEU A 173 -10.81 -5.33 -5.87
CA LEU A 173 -11.21 -6.47 -5.05
C LEU A 173 -11.69 -7.62 -5.94
N ILE A 174 -11.52 -8.84 -5.43
CA ILE A 174 -12.18 -10.02 -5.98
C ILE A 174 -13.53 -10.13 -5.30
N SER A 175 -14.60 -10.24 -6.09
CA SER A 175 -15.95 -10.50 -5.61
C SER A 175 -16.38 -11.91 -6.00
N LYS A 176 -16.93 -12.67 -5.05
CA LYS A 176 -17.50 -13.99 -5.34
C LYS A 176 -18.65 -14.36 -4.42
N TYR A 177 -19.73 -14.85 -5.03
CA TYR A 177 -20.78 -15.60 -4.37
C TYR A 177 -20.35 -17.07 -4.17
N MET A 178 -20.58 -17.61 -2.98
CA MET A 178 -20.30 -19.00 -2.61
C MET A 178 -21.49 -19.60 -1.86
N LEU A 179 -21.91 -20.79 -2.28
CA LEU A 179 -22.85 -21.63 -1.56
C LEU A 179 -22.06 -22.64 -0.74
N LEU A 180 -22.22 -22.58 0.58
CA LEU A 180 -21.57 -23.47 1.54
C LEU A 180 -22.64 -24.37 2.18
N LYS A 181 -22.24 -25.59 2.54
CA LYS A 181 -23.13 -26.56 3.17
C LYS A 181 -22.45 -27.14 4.40
N VAL A 182 -23.15 -27.33 5.51
CA VAL A 182 -22.64 -28.08 6.66
C VAL A 182 -23.73 -28.99 7.19
N GLU A 183 -23.41 -30.26 7.40
CA GLU A 183 -24.33 -31.19 8.06
C GLU A 183 -24.48 -30.80 9.54
N ASN A 184 -25.72 -30.75 10.05
CA ASN A 184 -25.94 -30.74 11.49
C ASN A 184 -25.69 -32.16 11.98
N PRO A 185 -24.57 -32.42 12.68
CA PRO A 185 -24.24 -33.78 13.08
C PRO A 185 -25.33 -34.28 14.02
N VAL A 186 -26.03 -35.35 13.63
CA VAL A 186 -26.82 -36.15 14.57
C VAL A 186 -25.88 -36.56 15.71
N VAL A 187 -26.27 -36.37 16.97
CA VAL A 187 -25.43 -36.63 18.17
C VAL A 187 -24.48 -37.82 17.95
N GLY A 188 -23.18 -37.53 17.79
CA GLY A 188 -22.13 -38.53 17.54
C GLY A 188 -21.62 -38.67 16.09
N ALA A 189 -22.14 -37.91 15.13
CA ALA A 189 -21.63 -37.86 13.75
C ALA A 189 -20.46 -36.86 13.62
N VAL A 190 -19.55 -37.13 12.67
CA VAL A 190 -18.41 -36.27 12.35
C VAL A 190 -18.91 -35.10 11.50
N ASN A 191 -18.77 -33.87 11.99
CA ASN A 191 -19.03 -32.66 11.21
C ASN A 191 -18.16 -32.67 9.95
N THR A 192 -18.77 -32.43 8.78
CA THR A 192 -18.07 -32.32 7.49
C THR A 192 -17.91 -30.83 7.12
N PRO A 193 -16.81 -30.18 7.54
CA PRO A 193 -16.63 -28.76 7.30
C PRO A 193 -16.50 -28.45 5.81
N TYR A 194 -16.89 -27.23 5.45
CA TYR A 194 -16.64 -26.65 4.13
C TYR A 194 -15.58 -25.56 4.24
N PHE A 195 -14.68 -25.51 3.27
CA PHE A 195 -13.55 -24.60 3.30
C PHE A 195 -13.72 -23.52 2.24
N MET A 196 -13.31 -22.31 2.57
CA MET A 196 -13.13 -21.23 1.61
C MET A 196 -11.63 -21.05 1.38
N SER A 197 -11.24 -21.08 0.11
CA SER A 197 -9.86 -20.96 -0.32
C SER A 197 -9.65 -19.76 -1.25
N ILE A 198 -8.46 -19.16 -1.18
CA ILE A 198 -7.98 -18.20 -2.18
C ILE A 198 -6.61 -18.61 -2.68
N ASN A 199 -6.51 -18.84 -3.98
CA ASN A 199 -5.24 -19.12 -4.65
C ASN A 199 -5.14 -18.32 -5.95
N ASN A 200 -4.06 -17.55 -6.11
CA ASN A 200 -3.80 -16.72 -7.29
C ASN A 200 -5.02 -15.86 -7.70
N GLY A 201 -5.65 -15.23 -6.71
CA GLY A 201 -6.83 -14.38 -6.92
C GLY A 201 -8.13 -15.13 -7.27
N VAL A 202 -8.14 -16.45 -7.17
CA VAL A 202 -9.34 -17.26 -7.40
C VAL A 202 -9.91 -17.73 -6.06
N LEU A 203 -11.06 -17.18 -5.68
CA LEU A 203 -11.86 -17.67 -4.56
C LEU A 203 -12.56 -18.97 -4.92
N LYS A 204 -12.56 -19.98 -4.04
CA LYS A 204 -13.28 -21.24 -4.23
C LYS A 204 -13.78 -21.81 -2.91
N THR A 205 -14.77 -22.69 -3.03
CA THR A 205 -15.19 -23.61 -1.97
C THR A 205 -14.46 -24.93 -2.16
N GLU A 206 -13.88 -25.48 -1.10
CA GLU A 206 -13.22 -26.79 -1.11
C GLU A 206 -13.94 -27.75 -0.16
N THR A 207 -13.87 -29.04 -0.51
CA THR A 207 -14.32 -30.15 0.34
C THR A 207 -13.12 -30.75 1.08
N VAL A 208 -13.38 -31.48 2.17
CA VAL A 208 -12.37 -32.22 2.92
C VAL A 208 -11.50 -33.10 2.00
N ALA A 209 -12.13 -33.82 1.08
CA ALA A 209 -11.42 -34.68 0.12
C ALA A 209 -10.50 -33.88 -0.82
N ASN A 210 -10.93 -32.71 -1.29
CA ASN A 210 -10.08 -31.86 -2.14
C ASN A 210 -8.87 -31.31 -1.38
N VAL A 211 -9.08 -30.88 -0.14
CA VAL A 211 -7.99 -30.33 0.68
C VAL A 211 -6.89 -31.36 0.89
N PHE A 212 -7.26 -32.57 1.29
CA PHE A 212 -6.28 -33.64 1.54
C PHE A 212 -5.61 -34.17 0.28
N ASN A 213 -6.34 -34.31 -0.82
CA ASN A 213 -5.77 -34.93 -2.03
C ASN A 213 -4.93 -33.97 -2.87
N ASN A 214 -5.21 -32.66 -2.82
CA ASN A 214 -4.58 -31.67 -3.69
C ASN A 214 -3.63 -30.72 -2.95
N GLY A 215 -3.48 -30.84 -1.63
CA GLY A 215 -2.57 -30.00 -0.83
C GLY A 215 -2.89 -28.52 -0.90
N VAL A 216 -4.19 -28.17 -0.87
CA VAL A 216 -4.65 -26.77 -0.92
C VAL A 216 -4.87 -26.17 0.47
N ASP A 217 -4.40 -26.85 1.52
CA ASP A 217 -4.54 -26.45 2.92
C ASP A 217 -3.91 -25.08 3.20
N GLU A 218 -2.80 -24.75 2.55
CA GLU A 218 -2.18 -23.42 2.63
C GLU A 218 -3.02 -22.29 2.02
N HIS A 219 -4.02 -22.61 1.20
CA HIS A 219 -4.89 -21.62 0.57
C HIS A 219 -6.22 -21.45 1.29
N ILE A 220 -6.52 -22.29 2.30
CA ILE A 220 -7.74 -22.19 3.09
C ILE A 220 -7.63 -21.02 4.04
N PHE A 221 -8.51 -20.03 3.90
CA PHE A 221 -8.56 -18.88 4.80
C PHE A 221 -9.70 -18.96 5.81
N ALA A 222 -10.75 -19.73 5.53
CA ALA A 222 -11.90 -19.85 6.41
C ALA A 222 -12.55 -21.23 6.31
N VAL A 223 -13.15 -21.67 7.42
CA VAL A 223 -13.85 -22.95 7.57
C VAL A 223 -15.26 -22.65 8.07
N LEU A 224 -16.28 -23.12 7.36
CA LEU A 224 -17.65 -23.16 7.85
C LEU A 224 -17.87 -24.48 8.60
N SER A 225 -18.36 -24.38 9.83
CA SER A 225 -18.57 -25.52 10.72
C SER A 225 -19.80 -25.30 11.61
N TYR A 226 -20.29 -26.40 12.18
CA TYR A 226 -21.36 -26.40 13.17
C TYR A 226 -20.98 -27.26 14.37
N ASN A 227 -21.34 -26.80 15.58
CA ASN A 227 -21.21 -27.56 16.82
C ASN A 227 -22.39 -27.25 17.75
N ASP A 228 -22.98 -28.26 18.39
CA ASP A 228 -24.06 -28.13 19.37
C ASP A 228 -23.81 -27.06 20.45
N GLY A 229 -22.55 -26.81 20.81
CA GLY A 229 -22.18 -25.78 21.80
C GLY A 229 -22.03 -24.35 21.26
N SER A 230 -21.84 -24.16 19.96
CA SER A 230 -21.57 -22.84 19.35
C SER A 230 -22.53 -22.47 18.21
N GLY A 231 -23.40 -23.38 17.79
CA GLY A 231 -24.18 -23.23 16.58
C GLY A 231 -23.31 -23.22 15.32
N LEU A 232 -23.80 -22.54 14.29
CA LEU A 232 -23.12 -22.32 13.03
C LEU A 232 -22.07 -21.19 13.15
N TYR A 233 -20.85 -21.43 12.68
CA TYR A 233 -19.75 -20.47 12.77
C TYR A 233 -18.79 -20.55 11.57
N ILE A 234 -18.08 -19.45 11.32
CA ILE A 234 -16.89 -19.42 10.46
C ILE A 234 -15.66 -19.31 11.36
N SER A 235 -14.61 -20.06 11.07
CA SER A 235 -13.35 -19.98 11.81
C SER A 235 -12.13 -20.09 10.92
N ALA A 236 -10.98 -19.69 11.45
CA ALA A 236 -9.71 -20.02 10.86
C ALA A 236 -9.41 -21.52 11.00
N PRO A 237 -8.68 -22.13 10.04
CA PRO A 237 -8.32 -23.55 10.09
C PRO A 237 -7.37 -23.90 11.24
N ASN A 238 -6.77 -22.91 11.92
CA ASN A 238 -5.87 -23.11 13.06
C ASN A 238 -6.58 -23.17 14.42
N THR A 239 -7.89 -22.94 14.51
CA THR A 239 -8.61 -22.95 15.80
C THR A 239 -8.61 -24.34 16.44
N THR A 240 -8.81 -24.43 17.76
CA THR A 240 -8.71 -25.70 18.51
C THR A 240 -9.72 -26.76 18.06
N LEU A 241 -10.95 -26.35 17.72
CA LEU A 241 -11.98 -27.26 17.22
C LEU A 241 -11.60 -27.84 15.86
N GLU A 242 -11.19 -26.97 14.93
CA GLU A 242 -10.76 -27.38 13.60
C GLU A 242 -9.46 -28.20 13.65
N THR A 243 -8.57 -27.91 14.60
CA THR A 243 -7.34 -28.67 14.81
C THR A 243 -7.58 -30.15 15.11
N GLN A 244 -8.68 -30.47 15.81
CA GLN A 244 -9.06 -31.84 16.14
C GLN A 244 -9.74 -32.54 14.97
N LEU A 245 -10.45 -31.81 14.11
CA LEU A 245 -11.12 -32.33 12.92
C LEU A 245 -10.17 -32.46 11.71
N LEU A 246 -9.12 -31.64 11.66
CA LEU A 246 -8.23 -31.45 10.50
C LEU A 246 -6.78 -31.81 10.83
N THR A 247 -6.58 -32.97 11.47
CA THR A 247 -5.24 -33.44 11.91
C THR A 247 -4.23 -33.58 10.77
N GLU A 248 -4.69 -33.65 9.52
CA GLU A 248 -3.88 -33.83 8.32
C GLU A 248 -3.51 -32.52 7.60
N PHE A 249 -3.93 -31.34 8.10
CA PHE A 249 -3.48 -30.05 7.55
C PHE A 249 -2.00 -29.85 7.89
N ASN A 250 -1.17 -29.70 6.87
CA ASN A 250 0.27 -29.43 7.01
C ASN A 250 0.52 -27.95 7.29
N ILE A 251 -0.29 -27.08 6.69
CA ILE A 251 -0.23 -25.62 6.87
C ILE A 251 -1.63 -25.14 7.26
N ARG A 252 -1.69 -24.32 8.32
CA ARG A 252 -2.94 -23.77 8.84
C ARG A 252 -2.82 -22.26 8.87
N GLN A 253 -3.60 -21.60 8.01
CA GLN A 253 -3.66 -20.15 8.02
C GLN A 253 -4.30 -19.66 9.30
N ILE A 254 -3.78 -18.54 9.80
CA ILE A 254 -4.42 -17.80 10.88
C ILE A 254 -5.23 -16.70 10.22
N THR A 255 -6.55 -16.71 10.46
CA THR A 255 -7.45 -15.68 9.95
C THR A 255 -8.22 -15.10 11.10
N LYS A 256 -8.26 -13.78 11.19
CA LYS A 256 -9.08 -13.08 12.17
C LYS A 256 -10.38 -12.65 11.55
N PHE A 257 -11.47 -12.67 12.31
CA PHE A 257 -12.80 -12.25 11.86
C PHE A 257 -13.41 -11.25 12.86
N LYS A 258 -14.08 -10.21 12.35
CA LYS A 258 -14.78 -9.23 13.17
C LYS A 258 -16.10 -8.84 12.55
N GLU A 259 -17.19 -8.95 13.30
CA GLU A 259 -18.51 -8.48 12.86
C GLU A 259 -18.50 -6.96 12.64
N GLN A 260 -19.08 -6.52 11.52
CA GLN A 260 -19.15 -5.13 11.08
C GLN A 260 -20.57 -4.60 11.21
N ALA A 261 -20.70 -3.34 11.65
CA ALA A 261 -21.98 -2.67 11.85
C ALA A 261 -22.56 -2.03 10.57
N ILE A 262 -22.35 -2.63 9.40
CA ILE A 262 -22.77 -2.10 8.08
C ILE A 262 -24.04 -2.79 7.52
N GLY A 263 -24.37 -3.99 8.00
CA GLY A 263 -25.54 -4.75 7.55
C GLY A 263 -25.56 -5.04 6.03
N THR A 264 -26.68 -5.56 5.54
CA THR A 264 -26.81 -5.97 4.12
C THR A 264 -26.84 -4.80 3.13
N SER A 265 -27.56 -3.72 3.47
CA SER A 265 -27.62 -2.55 2.58
C SER A 265 -26.25 -1.91 2.42
N GLY A 266 -25.50 -1.76 3.53
CA GLY A 266 -24.14 -1.22 3.47
C GLY A 266 -23.18 -2.14 2.73
N PHE A 267 -23.32 -3.46 2.84
CA PHE A 267 -22.52 -4.39 2.04
C PHE A 267 -22.78 -4.24 0.53
N ASN A 268 -24.04 -4.13 0.13
CA ASN A 268 -24.44 -4.01 -1.28
C ASN A 268 -24.03 -2.68 -1.93
N ASP A 269 -23.71 -1.66 -1.13
CA ASP A 269 -23.17 -0.40 -1.61
C ASP A 269 -21.69 -0.56 -2.04
N TYR A 270 -20.99 -1.58 -1.53
CA TYR A 270 -19.62 -1.89 -1.94
C TYR A 270 -19.55 -2.52 -3.32
N ASN A 271 -18.56 -2.08 -4.08
CA ASN A 271 -18.18 -2.64 -5.35
C ASN A 271 -16.67 -2.98 -5.35
N ILE A 272 -16.22 -3.63 -6.42
CA ILE A 272 -14.84 -4.11 -6.53
C ILE A 272 -13.77 -2.99 -6.54
N TYR A 273 -14.16 -1.73 -6.71
CA TYR A 273 -13.23 -0.59 -6.73
C TYR A 273 -13.08 0.11 -5.37
N ASP A 274 -13.86 -0.27 -4.35
CA ASP A 274 -13.83 0.36 -3.02
C ASP A 274 -12.70 -0.20 -2.14
N VAL A 275 -11.53 -0.37 -2.74
CA VAL A 275 -10.36 -1.05 -2.13
C VAL A 275 -9.86 -0.30 -0.90
N TYR A 276 -9.84 1.04 -0.97
CA TYR A 276 -9.39 1.90 0.13
C TYR A 276 -10.38 1.94 1.28
N GLU A 277 -11.68 2.02 0.98
CA GLU A 277 -12.71 2.00 2.02
C GLU A 277 -12.72 0.64 2.76
N MET A 278 -12.51 -0.46 2.04
CA MET A 278 -12.31 -1.77 2.65
C MET A 278 -11.09 -1.85 3.56
N SER A 279 -9.97 -1.24 3.16
CA SER A 279 -8.80 -1.10 4.03
C SER A 279 -9.13 -0.30 5.29
N ASP A 280 -9.82 0.82 5.15
CA ASP A 280 -10.20 1.69 6.26
C ASP A 280 -11.15 0.98 7.24
N LEU A 281 -12.14 0.23 6.73
CA LEU A 281 -13.03 -0.60 7.55
C LEU A 281 -12.26 -1.65 8.36
N TYR A 282 -11.25 -2.27 7.74
CA TYR A 282 -10.41 -3.23 8.43
C TYR A 282 -9.53 -2.57 9.49
N GLU A 283 -8.88 -1.45 9.17
CA GLU A 283 -8.02 -0.72 10.10
C GLU A 283 -8.81 -0.15 11.29
N ALA A 284 -10.07 0.23 11.07
CA ALA A 284 -10.99 0.65 12.13
C ALA A 284 -11.49 -0.52 12.99
N ALA A 285 -11.43 -1.75 12.49
CA ALA A 285 -11.84 -2.92 13.26
C ALA A 285 -10.78 -3.25 14.32
N GLU A 286 -11.10 -3.01 15.59
CA GLU A 286 -10.22 -3.40 16.70
C GLU A 286 -10.19 -4.93 16.85
N PHE A 287 -9.13 -5.55 16.33
CA PHE A 287 -8.90 -6.98 16.45
C PHE A 287 -8.16 -7.34 17.75
N ASN A 288 -8.74 -8.24 18.53
CA ASN A 288 -8.07 -8.84 19.68
C ASN A 288 -7.20 -10.05 19.26
N SER A 289 -6.46 -10.61 20.21
CA SER A 289 -5.58 -11.78 19.97
C SER A 289 -6.32 -13.10 19.74
N HIS A 290 -7.64 -13.15 19.96
CA HIS A 290 -8.41 -14.39 20.01
C HIS A 290 -9.61 -14.43 19.04
N GLU A 291 -9.69 -13.50 18.10
CA GLU A 291 -10.82 -13.39 17.16
C GLU A 291 -10.60 -14.25 15.92
N GLU A 292 -10.23 -15.52 16.10
CA GLU A 292 -10.04 -16.49 15.00
C GLU A 292 -11.37 -17.15 14.56
N LYS A 293 -12.49 -16.63 15.04
CA LYS A 293 -13.83 -17.20 14.87
C LYS A 293 -14.90 -16.11 14.79
N ALA A 294 -15.79 -16.25 13.82
CA ALA A 294 -17.06 -15.54 13.68
C ALA A 294 -18.20 -16.46 14.11
N ASP A 295 -18.70 -16.24 15.34
CA ASP A 295 -19.81 -16.98 15.92
C ASP A 295 -21.17 -16.40 15.54
N ALA A 296 -22.23 -17.18 15.80
CA ALA A 296 -23.62 -16.76 15.63
C ALA A 296 -23.88 -16.18 14.23
N LEU A 297 -23.54 -16.95 13.19
CA LEU A 297 -23.85 -16.57 11.82
C LEU A 297 -25.35 -16.47 11.64
N ASP A 298 -25.79 -15.37 11.06
CA ASP A 298 -27.20 -15.09 10.78
C ASP A 298 -27.30 -14.27 9.50
N THR A 299 -28.46 -14.36 8.86
CA THR A 299 -28.77 -13.64 7.63
C THR A 299 -28.56 -12.14 7.82
N GLY A 300 -27.79 -11.56 6.91
CA GLY A 300 -27.48 -10.14 6.84
C GLY A 300 -26.25 -9.69 7.62
N LYS A 301 -25.61 -10.57 8.38
CA LYS A 301 -24.35 -10.26 9.09
C LYS A 301 -23.20 -10.10 8.11
N VAL A 302 -22.30 -9.17 8.44
CA VAL A 302 -21.07 -8.92 7.67
C VAL A 302 -19.89 -9.02 8.60
N PHE A 303 -18.84 -9.71 8.16
CA PHE A 303 -17.61 -9.89 8.91
C PHE A 303 -16.43 -9.40 8.09
N SER A 304 -15.60 -8.53 8.66
CA SER A 304 -14.27 -8.28 8.11
C SER A 304 -13.33 -9.40 8.51
N PHE A 305 -12.32 -9.65 7.68
CA PHE A 305 -11.29 -10.62 8.00
C PHE A 305 -9.90 -10.16 7.56
N LEU A 306 -8.88 -10.68 8.25
CA LEU A 306 -7.48 -10.60 7.85
C LEU A 306 -6.83 -11.96 7.98
N THR A 307 -6.25 -12.42 6.88
CA THR A 307 -5.35 -13.57 6.87
C THR A 307 -3.94 -13.17 7.31
N ASN A 308 -3.20 -14.08 7.92
CA ASN A 308 -1.79 -13.91 8.27
C ASN A 308 -0.86 -13.53 7.10
N ASN A 309 -1.24 -13.80 5.84
CA ASN A 309 -0.51 -13.38 4.66
C ASN A 309 -0.94 -11.98 4.14
N GLY A 310 -1.74 -11.24 4.91
CA GLY A 310 -2.04 -9.83 4.66
C GLY A 310 -3.28 -9.57 3.81
N LYS A 311 -4.10 -10.58 3.49
CA LYS A 311 -5.33 -10.38 2.71
C LYS A 311 -6.45 -9.90 3.63
N ILE A 312 -7.02 -8.77 3.27
CA ILE A 312 -8.15 -8.15 3.94
C ILE A 312 -9.40 -8.38 3.10
N GLY A 313 -10.53 -8.65 3.75
CA GLY A 313 -11.79 -8.81 3.05
C GLY A 313 -13.03 -8.65 3.93
N LEU A 314 -14.19 -8.77 3.29
CA LEU A 314 -15.50 -8.87 3.90
C LEU A 314 -16.19 -10.18 3.48
N ILE A 315 -16.92 -10.79 4.41
CA ILE A 315 -17.84 -11.90 4.18
C ILE A 315 -19.23 -11.41 4.60
N HIS A 316 -20.19 -11.41 3.68
CA HIS A 316 -21.59 -11.17 3.97
C HIS A 316 -22.36 -12.48 3.97
N ILE A 317 -23.05 -12.76 5.08
CA ILE A 317 -23.96 -13.90 5.19
C ILE A 317 -25.27 -13.48 4.55
N ARG A 318 -25.50 -13.92 3.31
CA ARG A 318 -26.67 -13.52 2.54
C ARG A 318 -27.93 -14.26 2.98
N GLU A 319 -27.79 -15.55 3.27
CA GLU A 319 -28.90 -16.41 3.71
C GLU A 319 -28.35 -17.59 4.51
N VAL A 320 -29.13 -18.04 5.49
CA VAL A 320 -28.90 -19.27 6.24
C VAL A 320 -30.20 -20.08 6.23
N GLU A 321 -30.16 -21.25 5.61
CA GLU A 321 -31.31 -22.16 5.54
C GLU A 321 -30.98 -23.47 6.27
N PHE A 322 -31.95 -24.04 6.98
CA PHE A 322 -31.84 -25.36 7.59
C PHE A 322 -32.86 -26.32 6.97
N VAL A 323 -32.37 -27.32 6.23
CA VAL A 323 -33.20 -28.27 5.48
C VAL A 323 -32.72 -29.68 5.75
N SER A 324 -33.63 -30.55 6.22
CA SER A 324 -33.38 -31.99 6.37
C SER A 324 -32.12 -32.37 7.19
N GLY A 325 -31.76 -31.55 8.20
CA GLY A 325 -30.55 -31.82 9.00
C GLY A 325 -29.29 -31.17 8.45
N GLU A 326 -29.39 -30.29 7.47
CA GLU A 326 -28.24 -29.62 6.84
C GLU A 326 -28.45 -28.11 6.86
N PHE A 327 -27.37 -27.37 7.13
CA PHE A 327 -27.31 -25.93 6.95
C PHE A 327 -26.77 -25.61 5.56
N TYR A 328 -27.47 -24.74 4.85
CA TYR A 328 -27.03 -24.10 3.62
C TYR A 328 -26.77 -22.63 3.93
N VAL A 329 -25.58 -22.16 3.56
CA VAL A 329 -25.13 -20.81 3.86
C VAL A 329 -24.66 -20.15 2.58
N ASP A 330 -25.38 -19.12 2.19
CA ASP A 330 -25.03 -18.28 1.05
C ASP A 330 -24.14 -17.16 1.55
N VAL A 331 -22.96 -17.02 0.95
CA VAL A 331 -22.03 -15.95 1.29
C VAL A 331 -21.59 -15.18 0.06
N ASP A 332 -21.54 -13.86 0.19
CA ASP A 332 -20.87 -12.96 -0.74
C ASP A 332 -19.54 -12.54 -0.12
N VAL A 333 -18.45 -12.65 -0.87
CA VAL A 333 -17.10 -12.34 -0.39
C VAL A 333 -16.45 -11.28 -1.27
N LEU A 334 -15.94 -10.25 -0.62
CA LEU A 334 -15.04 -9.25 -1.20
C LEU A 334 -13.66 -9.40 -0.56
N ILE A 335 -12.60 -9.50 -1.35
CA ILE A 335 -11.24 -9.67 -0.81
C ILE A 335 -10.20 -8.92 -1.63
N GLN A 336 -9.22 -8.33 -0.96
CA GLN A 336 -8.06 -7.70 -1.59
C GLN A 336 -7.15 -8.75 -2.25
N GLN A 337 -6.58 -8.37 -3.40
CA GLN A 337 -5.70 -9.22 -4.20
C GLN A 337 -4.31 -9.42 -3.63
#